data_AF-A0A497V867-F1
#
_entry.id   AF-A0A497V867-F1
#
_cell.length_a   1.000
_cell.length_b   1.000
_cell.length_c   1.000
_cell.angle_alpha   90.00
_cell.angle_beta   90.00
_cell.angle_gamma   90.00
#
_symmetry.space_group_name_H-M   'P 1'
#
loop_
_entity.id
_entity.type
_entity.pdbx_description
1 polymer ?
#
loop_
_entity_poly.entity_id
_entity_poly.type
_entity_poly.pdbx_seq_one_letter_code
_entity_poly.pdbx_strand_id
1 'polypeptide(L)'
;MTLPRLLAPFLALACTLPAFAGMEKESHSTRSGLFFAMLTPDVERVLASFDSQVPLQQLAQHCNTGKAVFALQAGAKYQCKAEVFKNASGAEQWESVGVTVQGPARQSDRQSDRREYGLFSLTPPATPRWDVRKIEPEHRAGLQAYLQSDTRRFGWLQPQLRWESALSVRPPQAAADARTTLVVPGKVVRDTNAFYEAQRHHVFVRKQDAYVYMGEVPGAPASYVDIDGNDLPGLVVSEGCDGWCISLWGLTGGLRQVGTFGGH
;
A
#
# COMPACT_ATOMS: atom_id res chain seq x y z
N MET A 1 -26.19 -10.19 -47.00
CA MET A 1 -26.14 -11.11 -45.85
C MET A 1 -24.71 -11.63 -45.78
N THR A 2 -23.82 -10.85 -45.16
CA THR A 2 -23.35 -10.87 -43.76
C THR A 2 -21.98 -11.58 -43.66
N LEU A 3 -20.94 -10.73 -43.66
CA LEU A 3 -19.54 -11.03 -43.33
C LEU A 3 -19.40 -11.73 -41.97
N PRO A 4 -18.42 -12.64 -41.79
CA PRO A 4 -18.00 -13.05 -40.47
C PRO A 4 -17.12 -11.96 -39.84
N ARG A 5 -17.52 -11.51 -38.65
CA ARG A 5 -16.75 -10.60 -37.79
C ARG A 5 -15.48 -11.31 -37.29
N LEU A 6 -14.32 -10.85 -37.72
CA LEU A 6 -13.05 -11.11 -37.04
C LEU A 6 -13.00 -10.24 -35.78
N LEU A 7 -13.16 -10.87 -34.62
CA LEU A 7 -12.80 -10.30 -33.32
C LEU A 7 -11.29 -10.48 -33.14
N ALA A 8 -10.53 -9.40 -33.32
CA ALA A 8 -9.14 -9.33 -32.91
C ALA A 8 -9.08 -9.13 -31.38
N PRO A 9 -8.39 -9.99 -30.60
CA PRO A 9 -8.11 -9.69 -29.21
C PRO A 9 -6.90 -8.74 -29.16
N PHE A 10 -7.11 -7.54 -28.63
CA PHE A 10 -6.03 -6.66 -28.17
C PHE A 10 -5.34 -7.31 -26.97
N LEU A 11 -4.28 -8.07 -27.25
CA LEU A 11 -3.28 -8.47 -26.27
C LEU A 11 -2.45 -7.23 -25.90
N ALA A 12 -2.84 -6.55 -24.82
CA ALA A 12 -1.95 -5.64 -24.13
C ALA A 12 -0.88 -6.47 -23.41
N LEU A 13 0.21 -6.81 -24.11
CA LEU A 13 1.44 -7.28 -23.48
C LEU A 13 2.01 -6.11 -22.67
N ALA A 14 1.83 -6.15 -21.35
CA ALA A 14 2.72 -5.44 -20.45
C ALA A 14 4.08 -6.15 -20.54
N CYS A 15 5.00 -5.59 -21.33
CA CYS A 15 6.38 -6.05 -21.36
C CYS A 15 7.02 -5.80 -19.99
N THR A 16 7.03 -6.81 -19.14
CA THR A 16 7.92 -6.86 -17.97
C THR A 16 9.32 -7.10 -18.49
N LEU A 17 10.15 -6.05 -18.56
CA LEU A 17 11.58 -6.19 -18.83
C LEU A 17 12.23 -7.06 -17.75
N PRO A 18 13.24 -7.88 -18.09
CA PRO A 18 13.93 -8.69 -17.10
C PRO A 18 14.63 -7.78 -16.09
N ALA A 19 14.32 -7.97 -14.80
CA ALA A 19 15.00 -7.26 -13.73
C ALA A 19 16.42 -7.79 -13.57
N PHE A 20 17.41 -6.90 -13.68
CA PHE A 20 18.80 -7.21 -13.39
C PHE A 20 19.10 -6.83 -11.93
N ALA A 21 19.91 -7.62 -11.24
CA ALA A 21 20.41 -7.26 -9.91
C ALA A 21 21.15 -5.91 -9.97
N GLY A 22 20.78 -4.97 -9.09
CA GLY A 22 21.34 -3.62 -9.07
C GLY A 22 20.52 -2.55 -9.81
N MET A 23 19.29 -2.86 -10.24
CA MET A 23 18.34 -1.82 -10.66
C MET A 23 17.88 -1.01 -9.45
N GLU A 24 17.68 0.29 -9.65
CA GLU A 24 17.26 1.17 -8.56
C GLU A 24 15.87 0.79 -8.08
N LYS A 25 15.68 0.87 -6.76
CA LYS A 25 14.36 0.67 -6.17
C LYS A 25 13.47 1.85 -6.56
N GLU A 26 12.25 1.57 -6.94
CA GLU A 26 11.28 2.55 -7.42
C GLU A 26 10.14 2.71 -6.41
N SER A 27 9.75 3.95 -6.17
CA SER A 27 8.61 4.33 -5.36
C SER A 27 7.68 5.17 -6.23
N HIS A 28 6.49 4.66 -6.54
CA HIS A 28 5.45 5.44 -7.21
C HIS A 28 4.32 5.77 -6.22
N SER A 29 3.76 6.99 -6.32
CA SER A 29 2.53 7.33 -5.61
C SER A 29 1.60 8.23 -6.41
N THR A 30 0.30 8.00 -6.26
CA THR A 30 -0.77 8.89 -6.73
C THR A 30 -1.16 9.94 -5.67
N ARG A 31 -0.55 9.88 -4.48
CA ARG A 31 -0.80 10.79 -3.36
C ARG A 31 0.39 11.70 -3.13
N SER A 32 0.20 13.00 -3.36
CA SER A 32 1.25 13.98 -3.12
C SER A 32 1.77 13.87 -1.69
N GLY A 33 3.10 13.89 -1.57
CA GLY A 33 3.81 13.85 -0.30
C GLY A 33 3.91 12.47 0.35
N LEU A 34 3.38 11.41 -0.26
CA LEU A 34 3.61 10.04 0.17
C LEU A 34 4.64 9.35 -0.73
N PHE A 35 5.64 8.71 -0.13
CA PHE A 35 6.66 7.99 -0.88
C PHE A 35 7.29 6.89 -0.02
N PHE A 36 7.77 5.84 -0.68
CA PHE A 36 8.59 4.82 -0.05
C PHE A 36 10.07 5.17 -0.20
N ALA A 37 10.87 4.80 0.80
CA ALA A 37 12.32 4.92 0.73
C ALA A 37 12.98 3.81 1.56
N MET A 38 14.24 3.53 1.26
CA MET A 38 15.06 2.65 2.09
C MET A 38 15.44 3.32 3.40
N LEU A 39 15.63 2.50 4.43
CA LEU A 39 16.02 2.90 5.78
C LEU A 39 17.44 2.46 6.08
N THR A 40 18.08 3.11 7.04
CA THR A 40 19.40 2.71 7.55
C THR A 40 19.41 1.24 7.99
N PRO A 41 20.51 0.49 7.75
CA PRO A 41 21.80 0.95 7.22
C PRO A 41 21.86 1.12 5.69
N ASP A 42 20.87 0.61 4.96
CA ASP A 42 20.81 0.59 3.50
C ASP A 42 20.28 1.91 2.97
N VAL A 43 21.02 3.00 3.21
CA VAL A 43 20.69 4.34 2.68
C VAL A 43 20.96 4.37 1.18
N GLU A 44 20.20 3.58 0.44
CA GLU A 44 20.19 3.52 -1.00
C GLU A 44 19.26 4.60 -1.55
N ARG A 45 19.62 5.12 -2.72
CA ARG A 45 18.78 6.04 -3.47
C ARG A 45 17.57 5.27 -4.02
N VAL A 46 16.38 5.76 -3.72
CA VAL A 46 15.12 5.27 -4.29
C VAL A 46 14.63 6.27 -5.33
N LEU A 47 14.27 5.80 -6.50
CA LEU A 47 13.62 6.63 -7.53
C LEU A 47 12.17 6.87 -7.16
N ALA A 48 11.86 8.06 -6.64
CA ALA A 48 10.49 8.47 -6.34
C ALA A 48 9.83 9.12 -7.56
N SER A 49 8.60 8.72 -7.88
CA SER A 49 7.79 9.26 -8.97
C SER A 49 6.32 9.45 -8.55
N PHE A 50 5.63 10.35 -9.25
CA PHE A 50 4.20 10.63 -9.07
C PHE A 50 3.53 10.78 -10.45
N ASP A 51 2.20 10.75 -10.49
CA ASP A 51 1.43 10.92 -11.74
C ASP A 51 1.59 12.32 -12.39
N SER A 52 2.15 13.28 -11.66
CA SER A 52 2.41 14.62 -12.17
C SER A 52 3.68 15.21 -11.57
N GLN A 53 4.23 16.20 -12.26
CA GLN A 53 5.48 16.88 -11.89
C GLN A 53 5.38 17.70 -10.59
N VAL A 54 4.21 18.29 -10.28
CA VAL A 54 4.06 19.21 -9.14
C VAL A 54 4.35 18.52 -7.80
N PRO A 55 3.78 17.35 -7.47
CA PRO A 55 4.16 16.57 -6.28
C PRO A 55 5.65 16.24 -6.19
N LEU A 56 6.29 15.95 -7.33
CA LEU A 56 7.70 15.60 -7.40
C LEU A 56 8.60 16.79 -7.04
N GLN A 57 8.27 17.98 -7.58
CA GLN A 57 8.94 19.23 -7.22
C GLN A 57 8.76 19.59 -5.74
N GLN A 58 7.55 19.39 -5.21
CA GLN A 58 7.24 19.60 -3.79
C GLN A 58 8.07 18.68 -2.89
N LEU A 59 8.18 17.39 -3.24
CA LEU A 59 9.02 16.44 -2.53
C LEU A 59 10.50 16.88 -2.54
N ALA A 60 11.03 17.20 -3.71
CA ALA A 60 12.42 17.60 -3.85
C ALA A 60 12.74 18.86 -3.05
N GLN A 61 11.89 19.88 -3.15
CA GLN A 61 12.02 21.11 -2.38
C GLN A 61 11.93 20.84 -0.88
N HIS A 62 10.96 20.04 -0.42
CA HIS A 62 10.80 19.72 1.00
C HIS A 62 12.05 19.05 1.57
N CYS A 63 12.54 17.99 0.91
CA CYS A 63 13.74 17.28 1.35
C CYS A 63 14.98 18.20 1.37
N ASN A 64 15.17 19.01 0.33
CA ASN A 64 16.36 19.86 0.23
C ASN A 64 16.30 21.09 1.15
N THR A 65 15.16 21.39 1.77
CA THR A 65 15.06 22.40 2.85
C THR A 65 15.41 21.86 4.24
N GLY A 66 15.69 20.56 4.38
CA GLY A 66 16.00 19.93 5.68
C GLY A 66 14.79 19.80 6.61
N LYS A 67 13.57 19.87 6.05
CA LYS A 67 12.34 19.58 6.79
C LYS A 67 12.23 18.07 7.05
N ALA A 68 11.67 17.72 8.19
CA ALA A 68 11.45 16.34 8.55
C ALA A 68 10.40 15.68 7.63
N VAL A 69 10.57 14.39 7.40
CA VAL A 69 9.54 13.47 6.89
C VAL A 69 9.19 12.47 7.97
N PHE A 70 8.00 11.89 7.89
CA PHE A 70 7.42 11.10 8.97
C PHE A 70 7.11 9.70 8.49
N ALA A 71 7.68 8.69 9.15
CA ALA A 71 7.34 7.29 8.86
C ALA A 71 5.90 7.03 9.30
N LEU A 72 5.01 6.68 8.36
CA LEU A 72 3.58 6.54 8.64
C LEU A 72 3.27 5.39 9.60
N GLN A 73 4.10 4.34 9.62
CA GLN A 73 3.90 3.18 10.49
C GLN A 73 4.17 3.45 11.98
N ALA A 74 4.87 4.55 12.30
CA ALA A 74 5.33 4.82 13.67
C ALA A 74 5.21 6.30 14.10
N GLY A 75 4.98 7.22 13.17
CA GLY A 75 5.04 8.67 13.41
C GLY A 75 6.45 9.21 13.68
N ALA A 76 7.49 8.38 13.49
CA ALA A 76 8.86 8.77 13.76
C ALA A 76 9.39 9.76 12.71
N LYS A 77 10.19 10.73 13.16
CA LYS A 77 10.79 11.77 12.33
C LYS A 77 12.09 11.27 11.69
N TYR A 78 12.25 11.59 10.41
CA TYR A 78 13.42 11.32 9.59
C TYR A 78 13.80 12.57 8.80
N GLN A 79 15.01 12.60 8.28
CA GLN A 79 15.49 13.59 7.32
C GLN A 79 15.55 12.97 5.94
N CYS A 80 15.26 13.74 4.91
CA CYS A 80 15.42 13.28 3.53
C CYS A 80 16.28 14.24 2.72
N LYS A 81 16.94 13.69 1.69
CA LYS A 81 17.59 14.46 0.61
C LYS A 81 17.04 13.98 -0.72
N ALA A 82 16.91 14.92 -1.66
CA ALA A 82 16.42 14.63 -3.00
C ALA A 82 17.42 15.10 -4.06
N GLU A 83 17.75 14.21 -4.98
CA GLU A 83 18.52 14.49 -6.19
C GLU A 83 17.56 14.72 -7.36
N VAL A 84 17.66 15.91 -7.98
CA VAL A 84 16.94 16.24 -9.21
C VAL A 84 17.86 15.94 -10.38
N PHE A 85 17.46 15.00 -11.23
CA PHE A 85 18.27 14.61 -12.37
C PHE A 85 18.29 15.69 -13.45
N LYS A 86 19.35 15.69 -14.27
CA LYS A 86 19.49 16.58 -15.41
C LYS A 86 19.60 15.76 -16.68
N ASN A 87 18.96 16.24 -17.74
CA ASN A 87 19.09 15.64 -19.07
C ASN A 87 20.41 16.07 -19.74
N ALA A 88 20.64 15.61 -20.98
CA ALA A 88 21.85 15.91 -21.75
C ALA A 88 22.07 17.41 -22.03
N SER A 89 21.02 18.25 -22.01
CA SER A 89 21.15 19.71 -22.15
C SER A 89 21.42 20.42 -20.83
N GLY A 90 21.49 19.69 -19.71
CA GLY A 90 21.66 20.22 -18.37
C GLY A 90 20.39 20.77 -17.73
N ALA A 91 19.23 20.65 -18.40
CA ALA A 91 17.94 21.02 -17.85
C ALA A 91 17.43 19.95 -16.87
N GLU A 92 16.69 20.38 -15.85
CA GLU A 92 16.09 19.48 -14.86
C GLU A 92 15.08 18.53 -15.53
N GLN A 93 15.19 17.25 -15.19
CA GLN A 93 14.29 16.18 -15.63
C GLN A 93 13.38 15.77 -14.47
N TRP A 94 12.07 15.81 -14.69
CA TRP A 94 11.05 15.66 -13.65
C TRP A 94 10.19 14.39 -13.83
N GLU A 95 10.80 13.31 -14.30
CA GLU A 95 10.16 11.99 -14.38
C GLU A 95 10.24 11.25 -13.03
N SER A 96 11.36 11.42 -12.34
CA SER A 96 11.60 10.91 -10.99
C SER A 96 12.63 11.78 -10.28
N VAL A 97 12.75 11.61 -8.96
CA VAL A 97 13.83 12.18 -8.16
C VAL A 97 14.45 11.10 -7.29
N GLY A 98 15.76 11.14 -7.12
CA GLY A 98 16.47 10.22 -6.26
C GLY A 98 16.31 10.62 -4.81
N VAL A 99 15.63 9.83 -3.99
CA VAL A 99 15.38 10.14 -2.57
C VAL A 99 16.22 9.23 -1.69
N THR A 100 16.83 9.82 -0.67
CA THR A 100 17.45 9.10 0.44
C THR A 100 16.86 9.58 1.75
N VAL A 101 16.62 8.65 2.69
CA VAL A 101 16.06 8.96 4.01
C VAL A 101 17.01 8.48 5.09
N GLN A 102 17.28 9.36 6.05
CA GLN A 102 18.19 9.12 7.16
C GLN A 102 17.49 9.43 8.49
N GLY A 103 17.72 8.60 9.49
CA GLY A 103 17.14 8.80 10.82
C GLY A 103 17.65 7.79 11.83
N PRO A 104 17.01 7.70 13.01
CA PRO A 104 17.49 6.86 14.08
C PRO A 104 17.55 5.39 13.62
N ALA A 105 18.68 4.73 13.88
CA ALA A 105 18.81 3.28 13.73
C ALA A 105 17.74 2.60 14.60
N ARG A 106 17.04 1.60 14.06
CA ARG A 106 15.99 0.94 14.82
C ARG A 106 16.67 -0.01 15.82
N GLN A 107 16.30 0.08 17.10
CA GLN A 107 16.85 -0.83 18.12
C GLN A 107 16.52 -2.32 17.87
N SER A 108 15.56 -2.62 16.98
CA SER A 108 15.24 -3.97 16.53
C SER A 108 16.24 -4.57 15.52
N ASP A 109 17.21 -3.78 15.04
CA ASP A 109 18.13 -4.16 13.96
C ASP A 109 19.24 -5.16 14.38
N ARG A 110 19.18 -5.69 15.61
CA ARG A 110 20.06 -6.80 16.01
C ARG A 110 19.44 -8.19 15.80
N GLN A 111 18.17 -8.30 15.42
CA GLN A 111 17.53 -9.62 15.41
C GLN A 111 16.40 -9.85 14.38
N SER A 112 16.21 -9.00 13.36
CA SER A 112 15.28 -9.34 12.28
C SER A 112 15.65 -8.72 10.93
N ASP A 113 15.93 -9.57 9.94
CA ASP A 113 16.12 -9.30 8.48
C ASP A 113 14.95 -8.59 7.76
N ARG A 114 14.01 -7.93 8.45
CA ARG A 114 12.63 -7.93 7.93
C ARG A 114 12.06 -6.65 7.33
N ARG A 115 12.65 -5.45 7.48
CA ARG A 115 12.13 -4.24 6.79
C ARG A 115 13.22 -3.18 6.57
N GLU A 116 13.86 -3.26 5.42
CA GLU A 116 14.82 -2.26 4.93
C GLU A 116 14.13 -1.03 4.31
N TYR A 117 12.78 -0.95 4.30
CA TYR A 117 12.03 0.18 3.76
C TYR A 117 11.09 0.85 4.78
N GLY A 118 10.72 2.10 4.49
CA GLY A 118 9.70 2.88 5.17
C GLY A 118 8.72 3.54 4.19
N LEU A 119 7.50 3.80 4.67
CA LEU A 119 6.52 4.63 3.97
C LEU A 119 6.48 5.98 4.68
N PHE A 120 6.76 7.05 3.95
CA PHE A 120 6.94 8.38 4.50
C PHE A 120 5.85 9.34 4.03
N SER A 121 5.57 10.32 4.89
CA SER A 121 4.79 11.51 4.54
C SER A 121 5.57 12.79 4.82
N LEU A 122 5.31 13.83 4.04
CA LEU A 122 5.82 15.19 4.29
C LEU A 122 5.18 15.83 5.53
N THR A 123 4.02 15.32 5.96
CA THR A 123 3.29 15.81 7.14
C THR A 123 3.20 14.72 8.22
N PRO A 124 3.14 15.09 9.50
CA PRO A 124 2.92 14.11 10.56
C PRO A 124 1.60 13.34 10.36
N PRO A 125 1.56 12.01 10.54
CA PRO A 125 0.30 11.28 10.58
C PRO A 125 -0.51 11.69 11.81
N ALA A 126 -1.83 11.85 11.64
CA ALA A 126 -2.75 12.02 12.77
C ALA A 126 -2.87 10.72 13.58
N THR A 127 -2.84 9.57 12.89
CA THR A 127 -2.89 8.24 13.51
C THR A 127 -1.62 7.43 13.23
N PRO A 128 -0.56 7.57 14.04
CA PRO A 128 0.72 6.87 13.82
C PRO A 128 0.67 5.38 14.20
N ARG A 129 -0.36 4.94 14.93
CA ARG A 129 -0.54 3.54 15.36
C ARG A 129 -2.00 3.16 15.33
N TRP A 130 -2.32 2.06 14.66
CA TRP A 130 -3.67 1.53 14.54
C TRP A 130 -3.89 0.38 15.54
N ASP A 131 -5.09 0.32 16.11
CA ASP A 131 -5.54 -0.79 16.93
C ASP A 131 -5.93 -1.95 16.00
N VAL A 132 -5.08 -2.98 15.93
CA VAL A 132 -5.32 -4.19 15.14
C VAL A 132 -5.63 -5.35 16.08
N ARG A 133 -6.80 -5.96 15.94
CA ARG A 133 -7.28 -7.05 16.80
C ARG A 133 -7.98 -8.12 15.97
N LYS A 134 -8.17 -9.31 16.55
CA LYS A 134 -9.12 -10.28 15.97
C LYS A 134 -10.51 -9.66 15.91
N ILE A 135 -11.29 -10.00 14.89
CA ILE A 135 -12.67 -9.56 14.79
C ILE A 135 -13.47 -10.03 16.02
N GLU A 136 -14.27 -9.13 16.58
CA GLU A 136 -15.16 -9.46 17.70
C GLU A 136 -16.33 -10.34 17.19
N PRO A 137 -16.84 -11.28 18.01
CA PRO A 137 -17.89 -12.20 17.59
C PRO A 137 -19.16 -11.51 17.05
N GLU A 138 -19.55 -10.39 17.65
CA GLU A 138 -20.69 -9.58 17.21
C GLU A 138 -20.47 -8.99 15.81
N HIS A 139 -19.31 -8.37 15.59
CA HIS A 139 -18.94 -7.83 14.27
C HIS A 139 -18.82 -8.93 13.20
N ARG A 140 -18.33 -10.11 13.59
CA ARG A 140 -18.31 -11.28 12.70
C ARG A 140 -19.72 -11.72 12.31
N ALA A 141 -20.62 -11.87 13.29
CA ALA A 141 -22.00 -12.27 13.04
C ALA A 141 -22.74 -11.25 12.15
N GLY A 142 -22.56 -9.95 12.42
CA GLY A 142 -23.14 -8.89 11.60
C GLY A 142 -22.61 -8.88 10.16
N LEU A 143 -21.30 -9.06 9.98
CA LEU A 143 -20.71 -9.17 8.64
C LEU A 143 -21.20 -10.43 7.90
N GLN A 144 -21.34 -11.57 8.59
CA GLN A 144 -21.90 -12.79 7.99
C GLN A 144 -23.36 -12.57 7.55
N ALA A 145 -24.18 -11.93 8.37
CA ALA A 145 -25.55 -11.59 8.02
C ALA A 145 -25.63 -10.65 6.80
N TYR A 146 -24.76 -9.64 6.74
CA TYR A 146 -24.63 -8.75 5.58
C TYR A 146 -24.26 -9.50 4.29
N LEU A 147 -23.34 -10.46 4.36
CA LEU A 147 -23.00 -11.28 3.19
C LEU A 147 -24.15 -12.19 2.76
N GLN A 148 -24.96 -12.67 3.72
CA GLN A 148 -26.11 -13.52 3.48
C GLN A 148 -27.33 -12.76 2.95
N SER A 149 -27.45 -11.46 3.23
CA SER A 149 -28.58 -10.66 2.76
C SER A 149 -28.62 -10.47 1.25
N ASP A 150 -27.47 -10.62 0.57
CA ASP A 150 -27.36 -10.53 -0.89
C ASP A 150 -26.46 -11.64 -1.46
N THR A 151 -27.01 -12.85 -1.54
CA THR A 151 -26.31 -14.01 -2.09
C THR A 151 -26.01 -13.89 -3.58
N ARG A 152 -26.75 -13.05 -4.33
CA ARG A 152 -26.45 -12.78 -5.73
C ARG A 152 -25.14 -12.02 -5.86
N ARG A 153 -24.89 -11.05 -4.99
CA ARG A 153 -23.66 -10.26 -4.97
C ARG A 153 -22.50 -10.99 -4.28
N PHE A 154 -22.76 -11.71 -3.19
CA PHE A 154 -21.72 -12.25 -2.30
C PHE A 154 -21.63 -13.77 -2.24
N GLY A 155 -22.45 -14.51 -2.97
CA GLY A 155 -22.47 -15.98 -2.91
C GLY A 155 -21.12 -16.63 -3.26
N TRP A 156 -20.35 -16.01 -4.16
CA TRP A 156 -18.99 -16.44 -4.52
C TRP A 156 -17.96 -16.15 -3.43
N LEU A 157 -18.20 -15.14 -2.59
CA LEU A 157 -17.26 -14.63 -1.60
C LEU A 157 -17.30 -15.43 -0.30
N GLN A 158 -18.50 -15.78 0.18
CA GLN A 158 -18.66 -16.49 1.46
C GLN A 158 -17.81 -17.76 1.62
N PRO A 159 -17.74 -18.70 0.65
CA PRO A 159 -17.04 -19.98 0.85
C PRO A 159 -15.51 -19.86 0.94
N GLN A 160 -14.94 -18.74 0.48
CA GLN A 160 -13.49 -18.53 0.52
C GLN A 160 -13.01 -17.81 1.79
N LEU A 161 -13.90 -17.19 2.57
CA LEU A 161 -13.52 -16.41 3.74
C LEU A 161 -13.03 -17.29 4.90
N ARG A 162 -11.88 -16.91 5.47
CA ARG A 162 -11.23 -17.54 6.62
C ARG A 162 -11.47 -16.71 7.87
N TRP A 163 -12.63 -16.90 8.47
CA TRP A 163 -13.13 -16.10 9.58
C TRP A 163 -12.26 -16.12 10.84
N GLU A 164 -11.58 -17.23 11.13
CA GLU A 164 -10.75 -17.36 12.34
C GLU A 164 -9.51 -16.45 12.34
N SER A 165 -9.11 -15.99 11.16
CA SER A 165 -7.99 -15.08 10.94
C SER A 165 -8.43 -13.67 10.56
N ALA A 166 -9.73 -13.37 10.66
CA ALA A 166 -10.27 -12.05 10.36
C ALA A 166 -9.81 -11.02 11.41
N LEU A 167 -9.41 -9.85 10.92
CA LEU A 167 -8.91 -8.74 11.73
C LEU A 167 -9.87 -7.56 11.69
N SER A 168 -9.90 -6.82 12.79
CA SER A 168 -10.54 -5.53 12.94
C SER A 168 -9.47 -4.48 13.18
N VAL A 169 -9.61 -3.35 12.50
CA VAL A 169 -8.65 -2.24 12.49
C VAL A 169 -9.38 -0.93 12.71
N ARG A 170 -8.95 -0.18 13.71
CA ARG A 170 -9.55 1.10 14.08
C ARG A 170 -8.50 2.09 14.60
N PRO A 171 -8.79 3.41 14.60
CA PRO A 171 -7.94 4.38 15.26
C PRO A 171 -7.79 4.06 16.76
N PRO A 172 -6.66 4.41 17.38
CA PRO A 172 -6.52 4.31 18.83
C PRO A 172 -7.52 5.27 19.46
N GLN A 173 -8.23 4.82 20.51
CA GLN A 173 -9.28 5.61 21.17
C GLN A 173 -10.44 6.03 20.24
N ALA A 174 -10.75 5.19 19.24
CA ALA A 174 -11.89 5.37 18.36
C ALA A 174 -13.17 5.73 19.13
N ALA A 175 -13.84 6.80 18.69
CA ALA A 175 -15.19 7.14 19.15
C ALA A 175 -16.18 6.00 18.82
N ALA A 176 -17.30 5.97 19.53
CA ALA A 176 -18.30 4.91 19.36
C ALA A 176 -18.88 4.82 17.93
N ASP A 177 -18.86 5.92 17.19
CA ASP A 177 -19.36 6.03 15.82
C ASP A 177 -18.27 5.98 14.74
N ALA A 178 -17.01 5.81 15.14
CA ALA A 178 -15.88 5.69 14.22
C ALA A 178 -16.03 4.45 13.33
N ARG A 179 -15.54 4.57 12.10
CA ARG A 179 -15.49 3.46 11.16
C ARG A 179 -14.48 2.42 11.62
N THR A 180 -14.82 1.16 11.41
CA THR A 180 -13.96 0.01 11.66
C THR A 180 -13.70 -0.71 10.36
N THR A 181 -12.42 -0.86 9.99
CA THR A 181 -12.03 -1.67 8.84
C THR A 181 -11.93 -3.13 9.28
N LEU A 182 -12.53 -4.03 8.51
CA LEU A 182 -12.46 -5.47 8.71
C LEU A 182 -11.69 -6.07 7.54
N VAL A 183 -10.66 -6.85 7.85
CA VAL A 183 -9.83 -7.55 6.85
C VAL A 183 -10.00 -9.04 7.05
N VAL A 184 -10.60 -9.72 6.08
CA VAL A 184 -10.91 -11.15 6.16
C VAL A 184 -10.07 -11.90 5.12
N PRO A 185 -9.17 -12.79 5.53
CA PRO A 185 -8.41 -13.59 4.58
C PRO A 185 -9.34 -14.45 3.73
N GLY A 186 -9.03 -14.58 2.45
CA GLY A 186 -9.79 -15.30 1.45
C GLY A 186 -9.04 -16.52 0.92
N LYS A 187 -9.28 -16.82 -0.36
CA LYS A 187 -8.60 -17.91 -1.07
C LYS A 187 -7.12 -17.62 -1.27
N VAL A 188 -6.35 -18.69 -1.40
CA VAL A 188 -4.98 -18.62 -1.90
C VAL A 188 -5.03 -18.72 -3.43
N VAL A 189 -4.40 -17.77 -4.11
CA VAL A 189 -4.21 -17.76 -5.56
C VAL A 189 -2.79 -18.25 -5.84
N ARG A 190 -2.68 -19.26 -6.69
CA ARG A 190 -1.41 -19.86 -7.12
C ARG A 190 -1.32 -19.82 -8.64
N ASP A 191 -0.21 -19.33 -9.14
CA ASP A 191 0.20 -19.44 -10.53
C ASP A 191 1.57 -20.10 -10.58
N THR A 192 1.60 -21.38 -10.96
CA THR A 192 2.82 -22.18 -11.03
C THR A 192 3.75 -21.72 -12.14
N ASN A 193 3.23 -21.09 -13.20
CA ASN A 193 4.04 -20.64 -14.33
C ASN A 193 4.70 -19.30 -14.01
N ALA A 194 4.07 -18.49 -13.17
CA ALA A 194 4.60 -17.21 -12.70
C ALA A 194 5.32 -17.29 -11.34
N PHE A 195 5.50 -18.50 -10.79
CA PHE A 195 6.05 -18.72 -9.43
C PHE A 195 5.37 -17.86 -8.35
N TYR A 196 4.06 -17.63 -8.50
CA TYR A 196 3.31 -16.71 -7.69
C TYR A 196 2.35 -17.46 -6.75
N GLU A 197 2.43 -17.18 -5.45
CA GLU A 197 1.48 -17.66 -4.45
C GLU A 197 1.15 -16.54 -3.46
N ALA A 198 -0.12 -16.16 -3.38
CA ALA A 198 -0.57 -15.15 -2.42
C ALA A 198 -1.99 -15.45 -1.89
N GLN A 199 -2.19 -15.19 -0.61
CA GLN A 199 -3.52 -15.21 -0.01
C GLN A 199 -4.21 -13.86 -0.21
N ARG A 200 -5.35 -13.88 -0.90
CA ARG A 200 -6.20 -12.70 -1.08
C ARG A 200 -6.84 -12.30 0.24
N HIS A 201 -7.03 -11.00 0.46
CA HIS A 201 -7.70 -10.49 1.65
C HIS A 201 -8.84 -9.56 1.26
N HIS A 202 -10.03 -9.80 1.81
CA HIS A 202 -11.22 -9.04 1.53
C HIS A 202 -11.42 -7.96 2.58
N VAL A 203 -11.66 -6.73 2.11
CA VAL A 203 -11.74 -5.55 2.97
C VAL A 203 -13.19 -5.09 3.03
N PHE A 204 -13.64 -4.86 4.26
CA PHE A 204 -14.94 -4.28 4.55
C PHE A 204 -14.77 -3.07 5.46
N VAL A 205 -15.70 -2.15 5.39
CA VAL A 205 -15.81 -1.05 6.35
C VAL A 205 -17.15 -1.17 7.05
N ARG A 206 -17.11 -1.18 8.38
CA ARG A 206 -18.27 -1.11 9.26
C ARG A 206 -18.42 0.31 9.79
N LYS A 207 -19.64 0.84 9.79
CA LYS A 207 -20.03 2.03 10.55
C LYS A 207 -21.36 1.73 11.24
N GLN A 208 -21.36 1.73 12.57
CA GLN A 208 -22.51 1.21 13.35
C GLN A 208 -22.89 -0.18 12.81
N ASP A 209 -24.15 -0.42 12.44
CA ASP A 209 -24.61 -1.73 11.95
C ASP A 209 -24.58 -1.87 10.43
N ALA A 210 -24.04 -0.87 9.72
CA ALA A 210 -23.88 -0.91 8.27
C ALA A 210 -22.50 -1.43 7.88
N TYR A 211 -22.46 -2.29 6.86
CA TYR A 211 -21.25 -2.85 6.28
C TYR A 211 -21.17 -2.47 4.80
N VAL A 212 -19.95 -2.19 4.34
CA VAL A 212 -19.65 -1.96 2.93
C VAL A 212 -18.49 -2.87 2.54
N TYR A 213 -18.67 -3.63 1.46
CA TYR A 213 -17.58 -4.36 0.84
C TYR A 213 -16.74 -3.40 -0.01
N MET A 214 -15.47 -3.26 0.33
CA MET A 214 -14.55 -2.33 -0.33
C MET A 214 -13.83 -2.98 -1.51
N GLY A 215 -13.52 -4.28 -1.40
CA GLY A 215 -12.82 -5.04 -2.45
C GLY A 215 -11.85 -6.07 -1.89
N GLU A 216 -10.93 -6.51 -2.75
CA GLU A 216 -9.89 -7.50 -2.45
C GLU A 216 -8.52 -6.83 -2.59
N VAL A 217 -7.60 -7.10 -1.66
CA VAL A 217 -6.17 -6.78 -1.78
C VAL A 217 -5.35 -8.05 -2.01
N PRO A 218 -4.21 -7.95 -2.70
CA PRO A 218 -3.57 -9.14 -3.27
C PRO A 218 -2.83 -10.03 -2.26
N GLY A 219 -2.46 -9.48 -1.09
CA GLY A 219 -1.75 -10.15 -0.01
C GLY A 219 -2.20 -9.71 1.37
N ALA A 220 -1.58 -10.25 2.42
CA ALA A 220 -1.86 -9.83 3.79
C ALA A 220 -1.33 -8.40 4.02
N PRO A 221 -2.13 -7.48 4.60
CA PRO A 221 -1.61 -6.19 5.04
C PRO A 221 -0.52 -6.38 6.10
N ALA A 222 0.70 -5.94 5.80
CA ALA A 222 1.85 -5.98 6.69
C ALA A 222 1.84 -4.83 7.72
N SER A 223 1.15 -3.73 7.41
CA SER A 223 0.88 -2.63 8.35
C SER A 223 -0.31 -1.80 7.90
N TYR A 224 -0.81 -1.00 8.85
CA TYR A 224 -1.91 -0.05 8.65
C TYR A 224 -1.39 1.35 8.95
N VAL A 225 -1.71 2.31 8.08
CA VAL A 225 -1.10 3.63 8.08
C VAL A 225 -2.13 4.73 7.87
N ASP A 226 -1.80 5.93 8.33
CA ASP A 226 -2.64 7.10 8.10
C ASP A 226 -2.25 7.81 6.79
N ILE A 227 -3.10 7.69 5.77
CA ILE A 227 -2.92 8.33 4.46
C ILE A 227 -3.66 9.68 4.40
N ASP A 228 -4.82 9.76 5.05
CA ASP A 228 -5.84 10.79 4.79
C ASP A 228 -6.22 11.61 6.03
N GLY A 229 -5.64 11.31 7.20
CA GLY A 229 -5.99 11.94 8.48
C GLY A 229 -7.38 11.59 8.99
N ASN A 230 -7.96 10.47 8.55
CA ASN A 230 -9.31 10.06 8.90
C ASN A 230 -9.32 8.71 9.65
N ASP A 231 -10.51 8.23 10.00
CA ASP A 231 -10.74 6.98 10.73
C ASP A 231 -10.62 5.71 9.88
N LEU A 232 -10.23 5.82 8.60
CA LEU A 232 -9.95 4.67 7.72
C LEU A 232 -8.43 4.50 7.49
N PRO A 233 -7.88 3.30 7.76
CA PRO A 233 -6.47 3.03 7.51
C PRO A 233 -6.18 2.87 6.02
N GLY A 234 -4.99 3.32 5.62
CA GLY A 234 -4.28 2.76 4.48
C GLY A 234 -3.74 1.37 4.79
N LEU A 235 -3.68 0.51 3.78
CA LEU A 235 -3.18 -0.86 3.88
C LEU A 235 -1.84 -0.96 3.15
N VAL A 236 -0.76 -1.26 3.86
CA VAL A 236 0.54 -1.60 3.25
C VAL A 236 0.56 -3.10 3.04
N VAL A 237 0.51 -3.54 1.79
CA VAL A 237 0.43 -4.95 1.41
C VAL A 237 1.77 -5.37 0.82
N SER A 238 2.30 -6.50 1.28
CA SER A 238 3.48 -7.13 0.69
C SER A 238 3.04 -8.38 -0.06
N GLU A 239 3.39 -8.45 -1.33
CA GLU A 239 3.22 -9.65 -2.15
C GLU A 239 4.53 -10.44 -2.14
N GLY A 240 4.43 -11.77 -2.18
CA GLY A 240 5.60 -12.61 -2.32
C GLY A 240 6.08 -12.54 -3.77
N CYS A 241 7.23 -11.93 -4.00
CA CYS A 241 7.92 -11.91 -5.28
C CYS A 241 9.44 -12.03 -5.04
N ASP A 242 10.20 -12.23 -6.12
CA ASP A 242 11.64 -12.02 -6.07
C ASP A 242 11.89 -10.49 -5.97
N GLY A 243 12.63 -10.03 -4.95
CA GLY A 243 12.80 -8.60 -4.65
C GLY A 243 11.70 -7.97 -3.77
N TRP A 244 11.42 -6.68 -4.00
CA TRP A 244 10.42 -5.92 -3.27
C TRP A 244 9.14 -5.76 -4.09
N CYS A 245 7.99 -6.20 -3.53
CA CYS A 245 6.67 -5.97 -4.12
C CYS A 245 5.69 -5.49 -3.04
N ILE A 246 5.71 -4.18 -2.81
CA ILE A 246 4.86 -3.53 -1.82
C ILE A 246 3.87 -2.62 -2.53
N SER A 247 2.62 -2.68 -2.11
CA SER A 247 1.55 -1.79 -2.56
C SER A 247 0.88 -1.10 -1.39
N LEU A 248 0.52 0.18 -1.58
CA LEU A 248 -0.25 0.98 -0.64
C LEU A 248 -1.67 1.11 -1.17
N TRP A 249 -2.65 0.76 -0.34
CA TRP A 249 -4.07 0.83 -0.70
C TRP A 249 -4.80 1.81 0.21
N GLY A 250 -5.57 2.74 -0.37
CA GLY A 250 -6.46 3.64 0.33
C GLY A 250 -7.90 3.15 0.33
N LEU A 251 -8.68 3.53 1.35
CA LEU A 251 -10.09 3.17 1.51
C LEU A 251 -11.06 4.35 1.31
N THR A 252 -10.56 5.59 1.35
CA THR A 252 -11.39 6.80 1.22
C THR A 252 -11.98 6.92 -0.17
N GLY A 253 -13.29 6.74 -0.30
CA GLY A 253 -13.99 6.77 -1.60
C GLY A 253 -13.91 5.43 -2.37
N GLY A 254 -13.51 4.34 -1.71
CA GLY A 254 -13.37 3.01 -2.32
C GLY A 254 -11.96 2.45 -2.15
N LEU A 255 -11.81 1.14 -2.32
CA LEU A 255 -10.51 0.49 -2.32
C LEU A 255 -9.75 0.85 -3.60
N ARG A 256 -8.60 1.51 -3.46
CA ARG A 256 -7.72 1.86 -4.59
C ARG A 256 -6.25 1.72 -4.20
N GLN A 257 -5.43 1.23 -5.13
CA GLN A 257 -3.99 1.33 -5.00
C GLN A 257 -3.56 2.79 -5.19
N VAL A 258 -2.72 3.29 -4.29
CA VAL A 258 -2.28 4.69 -4.27
C VAL A 258 -0.76 4.85 -4.20
N GLY A 259 -0.03 3.73 -4.10
CA GLY A 259 1.41 3.72 -4.27
C GLY A 259 1.96 2.31 -4.38
N THR A 260 3.18 2.23 -4.87
CA THR A 260 3.94 1.00 -5.00
C THR A 260 5.38 1.23 -4.60
N PHE A 261 6.04 0.16 -4.19
CA PHE A 261 7.46 0.11 -4.00
C PHE A 261 7.99 -1.22 -4.49
N GLY A 262 9.00 -1.17 -5.35
CA GLY A 262 9.62 -2.37 -5.87
C GLY A 262 11.01 -2.20 -6.43
N GLY A 263 11.59 -3.31 -6.87
CA GLY A 263 12.98 -3.40 -7.31
C GLY A 263 13.69 -4.62 -6.70
N HIS A 264 14.90 -4.91 -7.19
CA HIS A 264 15.75 -6.01 -6.74
C HIS A 264 17.08 -5.48 -6.19
#